data_AF-B5W741-F1
#
_entry.id   AF-B5W741-F1
#
_cell.length_a   1.000
_cell.length_b   1.000
_cell.length_c   1.000
_cell.angle_alpha   90.00
_cell.angle_beta   90.00
_cell.angle_gamma   90.00
#
_symmetry.space_group_name_H-M   'P 1'
#
loop_
_entity.id
_entity.type
_entity.pdbx_description
1 polymer ?
#
loop_
_entity_poly.entity_id
_entity_poly.type
_entity_poly.pdbx_seq_one_letter_code
_entity_poly.pdbx_strand_id
1 'polypeptide(L)' 'MVQDYPDGTVRQYREHLLNELDVYVSVGGMCEFLKKEELTLKKNLPVRKGSNGRRSTTAI' A
#
# COMPACT_ATOMS: atom_id res chain seq x y z
N MET A 1 0.08 7.01 14.86
CA MET A 1 -0.02 5.55 14.73
C MET A 1 -0.55 5.20 13.34
N VAL A 2 -0.46 3.94 12.85
CA VAL A 2 -0.89 3.53 11.47
C VAL A 2 -2.29 4.04 11.08
N GLN A 3 -3.17 4.24 12.06
CA GLN A 3 -4.52 4.82 11.89
C GLN A 3 -4.52 6.29 11.41
N ASP A 4 -3.47 7.06 11.65
CA ASP A 4 -3.28 8.43 11.13
C ASP A 4 -2.90 8.44 9.63
N TYR A 5 -2.63 7.26 9.05
CA TYR A 5 -2.29 7.07 7.63
C TYR A 5 -3.31 6.16 6.94
N PRO A 6 -4.61 6.52 6.90
CA PRO A 6 -5.67 5.66 6.34
C PRO A 6 -5.50 5.39 4.84
N ASP A 7 -4.85 6.30 4.11
CA ASP A 7 -4.57 6.20 2.68
C ASP A 7 -3.12 5.84 2.36
N GLY A 8 -2.28 5.69 3.39
CA GLY A 8 -0.86 5.42 3.23
C GLY A 8 -0.61 4.02 2.67
N THR A 9 0.37 3.90 1.77
CA THR A 9 0.83 2.59 1.34
C THR A 9 1.88 2.02 2.28
N VAL A 10 2.07 0.69 2.27
CA VAL A 10 3.14 0.03 3.03
C VAL A 10 4.52 0.62 2.71
N ARG A 11 4.77 1.06 1.46
CA ARG A 11 6.03 1.74 1.12
C ARG A 11 6.14 3.13 1.74
N GLN A 12 5.07 3.92 1.69
CA GLN A 12 5.07 5.27 2.27
C GLN A 12 5.25 5.22 3.79
N TYR A 13 4.57 4.29 4.46
CA TYR A 13 4.76 4.09 5.89
C TYR A 13 6.19 3.65 6.22
N ARG A 14 6.79 2.79 5.39
CA ARG A 14 8.19 2.40 5.52
C ARG A 14 9.16 3.56 5.31
N GLU A 15 8.92 4.40 4.32
CA GLU A 15 9.74 5.59 4.06
C GLU A 15 9.63 6.58 5.23
N HIS A 16 8.45 6.75 5.83
CA HIS A 16 8.26 7.58 7.02
C HIS A 16 9.00 7.01 8.25
N LEU A 17 8.91 5.70 8.51
CA LEU A 17 9.66 5.07 9.61
C LEU A 17 11.18 5.23 9.41
N LEU A 18 11.66 5.13 8.18
CA LEU A 18 13.08 5.28 7.88
C LEU A 18 13.55 6.73 7.96
N ASN A 19 12.76 7.69 7.47
CA ASN A 19 13.17 9.09 7.40
C ASN A 19 12.95 9.86 8.71
N GLU A 20 11.88 9.57 9.44
CA GLU A 20 11.53 10.32 10.65
C GLU A 20 11.98 9.64 11.93
N LEU A 21 12.05 8.30 11.92
CA LEU A 21 12.39 7.51 13.11
C LEU A 21 13.71 6.74 12.98
N ASP A 22 14.37 6.79 11.81
CA ASP A 22 15.58 6.01 11.48
C ASP A 22 15.42 4.49 11.72
N VAL A 23 14.17 4.00 11.63
CA VAL A 23 13.85 2.59 11.84
C VAL A 23 13.76 1.87 10.50
N TYR A 24 14.70 0.96 10.26
CA TYR A 24 14.65 0.07 9.11
C TYR A 24 13.75 -1.14 9.38
N VAL A 25 12.64 -1.22 8.65
CA VAL A 25 11.77 -2.40 8.65
C VAL A 25 11.70 -3.00 7.24
N SER A 26 11.76 -4.34 7.17
CA SER A 26 11.54 -5.05 5.92
C SER A 26 10.06 -4.99 5.52
N VAL A 27 9.78 -5.01 4.22
CA VAL A 27 8.38 -5.02 3.72
C VAL A 27 7.65 -6.28 4.20
N GLY A 28 8.35 -7.42 4.29
CA GLY A 28 7.80 -8.67 4.82
C GLY A 28 7.39 -8.53 6.29
N GLY A 29 8.29 -8.02 7.14
CA GLY A 29 8.03 -7.81 8.56
C GLY A 29 6.91 -6.79 8.82
N MET A 30 6.79 -5.76 7.98
CA MET A 30 5.64 -4.85 8.03
C MET A 30 4.32 -5.55 7.71
N CYS A 31 4.28 -6.37 6.64
CA CYS A 31 3.07 -7.08 6.28
C CYS A 31 2.64 -8.08 7.36
N GLU A 32 3.59 -8.78 7.98
CA GLU A 32 3.31 -9.69 9.10
C GLU A 32 2.81 -8.93 10.34
N PHE A 33 3.43 -7.80 10.67
CA PHE A 33 3.02 -6.95 11.77
C PHE A 33 1.59 -6.40 11.56
N LEU A 34 1.31 -5.85 10.38
CA LEU A 34 -0.02 -5.34 10.02
C LEU A 34 -1.08 -6.45 10.13
N LYS A 35 -0.76 -7.66 9.67
CA LYS A 35 -1.67 -8.80 9.76
C LYS A 35 -1.92 -9.23 11.21
N LYS A 36 -0.90 -9.19 12.06
CA LYS A 36 -1.00 -9.57 13.48
C LYS A 36 -1.85 -8.59 14.29
N GLU A 37 -1.72 -7.30 13.98
CA GLU A 37 -2.46 -6.22 14.64
C GLU A 37 -3.83 -5.95 13.99
N GLU A 38 -4.26 -6.77 13.02
CA GLU A 38 -5.49 -6.57 12.22
C GLU A 38 -5.57 -5.20 11.53
N LEU A 39 -4.42 -4.59 11.27
CA LEU A 39 -4.29 -3.31 10.59
C LEU A 39 -4.16 -3.51 9.08
N THR A 40 -4.77 -2.62 8.31
CA THR A 40 -4.70 -2.66 6.85
C THR A 40 -4.21 -1.32 6.32
N LEU A 41 -3.02 -1.34 5.71
CA LEU A 41 -2.54 -0.25 4.85
C LEU A 41 -2.88 -0.58 3.39
N LYS A 42 -3.04 0.44 2.56
CA LYS A 42 -3.25 0.21 1.12
C LYS A 42 -2.03 -0.52 0.57
N LYS A 43 -2.24 -1.73 0.04
CA LYS A 43 -1.21 -2.41 -0.76
C LYS A 43 -0.89 -1.46 -1.91
N ASN A 44 0.40 -1.15 -2.12
CA ASN A 44 0.87 -0.25 -3.16
C ASN A 44 0.05 -0.45 -4.43
N LEU A 45 -0.97 0.39 -4.65
CA LEU A 45 -1.70 0.33 -5.89
C LEU A 45 -0.64 0.74 -6.92
N PRO A 46 -0.40 -0.05 -7.98
CA PRO A 46 0.30 0.50 -9.11
C PRO A 46 -0.46 1.78 -9.44
N VAL A 47 0.24 2.91 -9.46
CA VAL A 47 -0.31 4.16 -9.97
C VAL A 47 -0.73 3.84 -11.40
N ARG A 48 -1.99 3.42 -11.58
CA ARG A 48 -2.59 3.14 -12.88
C ARG A 48 -2.76 4.51 -13.50
N LYS A 49 -1.70 4.97 -14.15
CA LYS A 49 -1.73 6.09 -15.07
C LYS A 49 -2.52 5.61 -16.29
N GLY A 50 -3.76 6.09 -16.44
CA GLY A 50 -4.47 6.10 -17.72
C GLY A 50 -5.59 5.07 -17.89
N SER A 51 -6.81 5.52 -17.64
CA SER A 51 -7.89 5.68 -18.63
C SER A 51 -8.22 4.58 -19.64
N ASN A 52 -9.48 4.10 -19.52
CA ASN A 52 -10.44 3.68 -20.55
C ASN A 52 -10.04 2.56 -21.55
N GLY A 53 -10.70 1.41 -21.41
CA GLY A 53 -10.63 0.30 -22.36
C GLY A 53 -11.77 -0.69 -22.14
N ARG A 54 -13.02 -0.20 -22.17
CA ARG A 54 -14.22 -1.05 -22.22
C ARG A 54 -14.21 -1.82 -23.54
N ARG A 55 -13.62 -3.02 -23.56
CA ARG A 55 -13.73 -3.93 -24.70
C ARG A 55 -15.06 -4.66 -24.60
N SER A 56 -16.13 -4.01 -25.08
CA SER A 56 -17.33 -4.72 -25.51
C SER A 56 -17.02 -5.33 -26.87
N THR A 57 -16.84 -6.64 -26.90
CA THR A 57 -16.95 -7.42 -28.15
C THR A 57 -18.13 -8.35 -27.99
N THR A 58 -19.29 -7.87 -28.43
CA THR A 58 -20.41 -8.72 -28.84
C THR A 58 -20.00 -9.31 -30.19
N ALA A 59 -19.81 -10.62 -30.28
CA ALA A 59 -19.73 -11.31 -31.56
C ALA A 59 -21.13 -11.85 -31.88
N ILE A 60 -21.63 -11.49 -33.06
CA ILE A 60 -22.82 -12.04 -33.73
C ILE A 60 -22.43 -13.38 -34.35
#